data_AF-A0A2I2F6Z2-F1
#
_entry.id   AF-A0A2I2F6Z2-F1
#
_cell.length_a   1.000
_cell.length_b   1.000
_cell.length_c   1.000
_cell.angle_alpha   90.00
_cell.angle_beta   90.00
_cell.angle_gamma   90.00
#
_symmetry.space_group_name_H-M   'P 1'
#
loop_
_entity.id
_entity.type
_entity.pdbx_description
1 polymer ?
#
loop_
_entity_poly.entity_id
_entity_poly.type
_entity_poly.pdbx_seq_one_letter_code
_entity_poly.pdbx_strand_id
1 'polypeptide(L)'
;MAALTFRALFLAALLALLVPYCSAFRYSKSEYGTVEGSEEQDIYSAEAGLMVEDDNSEAGEDHGDINVPDGARFTSFKINDHGHEEMPGFINEDIENKDIEHLFIVLHGRLRNGNTYWKTMHDSVTKARKDDFPGSERKVAVLTPQFFSKKYNSGQYTDVQLAWDDLNAWQPGGKANHPANTTLTSFDVLDGLVKLHSDKEKYPNLTNVTVIGHGGGGQLAQRYSAVGNDPPENVHVRYIHGDPSSCMYFTPDRPILSDNSTSKESCTSYNTWRYGFDDFPARGGKDMTPKDYFKQYLSRDIVSIVGMQDTGSAGDTSCMGKLQGGKNRRTRNLIWFRYINTLARTNEDLEGFPGEYGDLPDWSGVVGGKSQLRLVAVPGVAHNAKKLFHGDLGRGALFSDGDVDPGWRPKNNGSSSDSGGSSGSSSGSSSKRSPSPDENSSAAAHALGRPELGALFTGLLGLALALY
;
A
#
# COMPACT_ATOMS: atom_id res chain seq x y z
N MET A 1 -14.64 -81.94 -8.94
CA MET A 1 -13.32 -81.31 -9.20
C MET A 1 -13.35 -80.11 -10.16
N ALA A 2 -14.33 -79.97 -11.07
CA ALA A 2 -14.35 -78.86 -12.03
C ALA A 2 -14.76 -77.47 -11.48
N ALA A 3 -15.40 -77.41 -10.30
CA ALA A 3 -15.82 -76.13 -9.70
C ALA A 3 -14.72 -75.45 -8.86
N LEU A 4 -13.76 -76.21 -8.32
CA LEU A 4 -12.64 -75.64 -7.56
C LEU A 4 -11.60 -75.00 -8.49
N THR A 5 -11.39 -75.57 -9.67
CA THR A 5 -10.43 -75.04 -10.66
C THR A 5 -10.89 -73.71 -11.26
N PHE A 6 -12.20 -73.48 -11.40
CA PHE A 6 -12.72 -72.22 -11.93
C PHE A 6 -12.58 -71.04 -10.93
N ARG A 7 -12.72 -71.31 -9.63
CA ARG A 7 -12.51 -70.28 -8.59
C ARG A 7 -11.04 -69.90 -8.41
N ALA A 8 -10.12 -70.85 -8.60
CA ALA A 8 -8.68 -70.58 -8.53
C ALA A 8 -8.19 -69.68 -9.68
N LEU A 9 -8.71 -69.91 -10.90
CA LEU A 9 -8.37 -69.08 -12.07
C LEU A 9 -8.92 -67.64 -11.96
N PHE A 10 -10.11 -67.47 -11.38
CA PHE A 10 -10.69 -66.13 -11.18
C PHE A 10 -9.96 -65.32 -10.11
N LEU A 11 -9.51 -65.95 -9.00
CA LEU A 11 -8.69 -65.28 -7.99
C LEU A 11 -7.29 -64.92 -8.51
N ALA A 12 -6.69 -65.78 -9.35
CA ALA A 12 -5.39 -65.50 -9.94
C ALA A 12 -5.43 -64.29 -10.90
N ALA A 13 -6.51 -64.17 -11.70
CA ALA A 13 -6.72 -63.02 -12.58
C ALA A 13 -6.96 -61.71 -11.81
N LEU A 14 -7.67 -61.77 -10.67
CA LEU A 14 -7.89 -60.60 -9.82
C LEU A 14 -6.61 -60.16 -9.10
N LEU A 15 -5.76 -61.10 -8.65
CA LEU A 15 -4.46 -60.78 -8.08
C LEU A 15 -3.52 -60.15 -9.12
N ALA A 16 -3.49 -60.64 -10.36
CA ALA A 16 -2.62 -60.08 -11.40
C ALA A 16 -2.98 -58.63 -11.78
N LEU A 17 -4.26 -58.24 -11.66
CA LEU A 17 -4.73 -56.87 -11.88
C LEU A 17 -4.45 -55.92 -10.70
N LEU A 18 -4.24 -56.45 -9.49
CA LEU A 18 -3.96 -55.65 -8.28
C LEU A 18 -2.47 -55.55 -7.92
N VAL A 19 -1.61 -56.40 -8.47
CA VAL A 19 -0.15 -56.37 -8.25
C VAL A 19 0.53 -55.05 -8.67
N PRO A 20 0.08 -54.31 -9.71
CA PRO A 20 0.63 -52.98 -10.00
C PRO A 20 0.25 -51.92 -8.96
N TYR A 21 -0.81 -52.14 -8.17
CA TYR A 21 -1.30 -51.21 -7.15
C TYR A 21 -0.79 -51.51 -5.73
N CYS A 22 -0.15 -52.66 -5.50
CA CYS A 22 0.40 -53.05 -4.18
C CYS A 22 1.94 -53.04 -4.10
N SER A 23 2.65 -52.60 -5.15
CA SER A 23 4.12 -52.64 -5.20
C SER A 23 4.79 -51.27 -4.97
N ALA A 24 4.25 -50.47 -4.05
CA ALA A 24 4.92 -49.27 -3.52
C ALA A 24 4.85 -49.22 -1.98
N PHE A 25 5.08 -50.36 -1.33
CA PHE A 25 5.47 -50.42 0.09
C PHE A 25 6.63 -51.40 0.24
N ARG A 26 7.86 -50.88 0.34
CA ARG A 26 8.95 -51.56 1.04
C ARG A 26 9.37 -50.70 2.21
N TYR A 27 9.11 -51.24 3.39
CA TYR A 27 9.50 -50.73 4.69
C TYR A 27 11.03 -50.76 4.83
N SER A 28 11.62 -49.64 5.29
CA SER A 28 12.87 -49.64 6.05
C SER A 28 12.59 -48.96 7.38
N LYS A 29 12.72 -49.74 8.46
CA LYS A 29 12.69 -49.28 9.85
C LYS A 29 13.81 -48.25 10.04
N SER A 30 13.49 -47.06 10.56
CA SER A 30 14.49 -46.13 11.09
C SER A 30 14.18 -45.88 12.56
N GLU A 31 15.14 -46.28 13.40
CA GLU A 31 15.28 -45.81 14.77
C GLU A 31 15.53 -44.29 14.78
N TYR A 32 15.23 -43.66 15.93
CA TYR A 32 15.59 -42.30 16.33
C TYR A 32 16.49 -41.50 15.36
N GLY A 33 15.96 -40.44 14.77
CA GLY A 33 16.72 -39.46 14.00
C GLY A 33 15.81 -38.33 13.54
N THR A 34 16.25 -37.11 13.79
CA THR A 34 15.67 -35.81 13.42
C THR A 34 14.77 -35.81 12.17
N VAL A 35 13.54 -35.30 12.32
CA VAL A 35 12.74 -34.83 11.19
C VAL A 35 13.45 -33.59 10.64
N GLU A 36 14.18 -33.75 9.54
CA GLU A 36 14.52 -32.63 8.67
C GLU A 36 13.21 -32.02 8.18
N GLY A 37 12.95 -30.78 8.60
CA GLY A 37 11.82 -30.00 8.10
C GLY A 37 11.98 -29.83 6.61
N SER A 38 10.94 -30.17 5.85
CA SER A 38 10.90 -29.91 4.41
C SER A 38 11.17 -28.42 4.16
N GLU A 39 12.24 -28.12 3.43
CA GLU A 39 12.43 -26.86 2.75
C GLU A 39 11.34 -26.70 1.68
N GLU A 40 10.12 -26.30 2.10
CA GLU A 40 9.29 -25.49 1.23
C GLU A 40 10.09 -24.19 1.04
N GLN A 41 10.84 -24.11 -0.07
CA GLN A 41 11.36 -22.86 -0.59
C GLN A 41 10.21 -21.86 -0.59
N ASP A 42 10.31 -20.88 0.30
CA ASP A 42 9.40 -19.76 0.42
C ASP A 42 9.29 -19.14 -0.98
N ILE A 43 8.14 -19.32 -1.66
CA ILE A 43 7.92 -18.83 -3.04
C ILE A 43 8.24 -17.32 -3.14
N TYR A 44 8.08 -16.62 -2.01
CA TYR A 44 8.41 -15.22 -1.82
C TYR A 44 9.91 -14.93 -1.87
N SER A 45 10.77 -15.87 -1.45
CA SER A 45 12.24 -15.77 -1.45
C SER A 45 12.84 -16.08 -2.82
N ALA A 46 12.32 -17.09 -3.52
CA ALA A 46 12.78 -17.47 -4.85
C ALA A 46 12.45 -16.39 -5.90
N GLU A 47 11.27 -15.77 -5.82
CA GLU A 47 10.89 -14.64 -6.69
C GLU A 47 11.57 -13.33 -6.29
N ALA A 48 11.88 -13.16 -5.01
CA ALA A 48 12.69 -12.03 -4.60
C ALA A 48 14.13 -12.13 -5.16
N GLY A 49 14.64 -13.33 -5.44
CA GLY A 49 15.86 -13.52 -6.24
C GLY A 49 15.76 -12.92 -7.65
N LEU A 50 14.58 -12.95 -8.28
CA LEU A 50 14.32 -12.33 -9.60
C LEU A 50 14.20 -10.80 -9.53
N MET A 51 14.03 -10.23 -8.34
CA MET A 51 14.07 -8.78 -8.10
C MET A 51 15.50 -8.24 -7.99
N VAL A 52 16.51 -9.14 -7.91
CA VAL A 52 17.87 -8.81 -7.46
C VAL A 52 18.93 -8.97 -8.56
N GLU A 53 18.61 -9.49 -9.76
CA GLU A 53 19.61 -9.54 -10.84
C GLU A 53 20.19 -8.16 -11.22
N ASP A 54 19.57 -7.05 -10.77
CA ASP A 54 20.07 -5.68 -10.90
C ASP A 54 20.01 -4.81 -9.61
N ASP A 55 19.66 -5.36 -8.43
CA ASP A 55 19.53 -4.56 -7.19
C ASP A 55 20.72 -4.76 -6.23
N ASN A 56 21.83 -4.07 -6.52
CA ASN A 56 22.98 -3.94 -5.62
C ASN A 56 22.75 -2.94 -4.46
N SER A 57 21.50 -2.51 -4.19
CA SER A 57 21.26 -1.54 -3.12
C SER A 57 21.17 -2.21 -1.75
N GLU A 58 22.02 -1.75 -0.84
CA GLU A 58 22.00 -1.92 0.63
C GLU A 58 20.71 -1.32 1.28
N ALA A 59 19.55 -1.53 0.65
CA ALA A 59 18.33 -0.81 0.96
C ALA A 59 17.53 -1.52 2.07
N GLY A 60 17.65 -0.96 3.28
CA GLY A 60 17.13 -1.53 4.52
C GLY A 60 18.17 -1.51 5.65
N GLU A 61 19.38 -1.04 5.35
CA GLU A 61 20.56 -1.02 6.22
C GLU A 61 20.64 0.17 7.18
N ASP A 62 19.52 0.72 7.66
CA ASP A 62 19.64 1.54 8.88
C ASP A 62 19.86 0.58 10.07
N HIS A 63 21.10 0.09 10.17
CA HIS A 63 21.67 -0.70 11.25
C HIS A 63 22.03 0.15 12.46
N GLY A 64 21.83 1.47 12.39
CA GLY A 64 22.06 2.39 13.49
C GLY A 64 21.03 2.20 14.60
N ASP A 65 21.28 2.81 15.76
CA ASP A 65 20.35 2.77 16.89
C ASP A 65 18.92 3.11 16.46
N ILE A 66 17.94 2.51 17.13
CA ILE A 66 16.53 2.80 16.89
C ILE A 66 16.26 4.25 17.28
N ASN A 67 16.29 5.13 16.29
CA ASN A 67 16.11 6.56 16.44
C ASN A 67 14.63 6.88 16.67
N VAL A 68 14.22 6.96 17.93
CA VAL A 68 12.86 7.30 18.34
C VAL A 68 12.59 8.80 18.11
N PRO A 69 11.62 9.19 17.27
CA PRO A 69 11.28 10.59 17.08
C PRO A 69 10.71 11.23 18.34
N ASP A 70 10.90 12.54 18.51
CA ASP A 70 10.26 13.31 19.58
C ASP A 70 8.74 13.10 19.61
N GLY A 71 8.19 12.81 20.80
CA GLY A 71 6.76 12.54 21.00
C GLY A 71 6.33 11.10 20.67
N ALA A 72 7.26 10.24 20.26
CA ALA A 72 7.05 8.81 20.11
C ALA A 72 7.78 8.03 21.20
N ARG A 73 7.28 6.83 21.48
CA ARG A 73 8.03 5.75 22.12
C ARG A 73 8.17 4.59 21.13
N PHE A 74 9.27 3.85 21.26
CA PHE A 74 9.42 2.56 20.59
C PHE A 74 9.00 1.44 21.52
N THR A 75 8.02 0.64 21.10
CA THR A 75 7.41 -0.41 21.93
C THR A 75 7.02 -1.61 21.07
N SER A 76 6.41 -2.62 21.68
CA SER A 76 6.13 -3.92 21.07
C SER A 76 4.68 -4.32 21.34
N PHE A 77 4.02 -4.92 20.35
CA PHE A 77 2.60 -5.28 20.40
C PHE A 77 2.43 -6.78 20.14
N LYS A 78 1.77 -7.50 21.05
CA LYS A 78 1.41 -8.90 20.84
C LYS A 78 0.39 -9.00 19.71
N ILE A 79 0.69 -9.82 18.69
CA ILE A 79 -0.11 -9.91 17.46
C ILE A 79 -1.24 -10.93 17.58
N ASN A 80 -1.10 -11.91 18.47
CA ASN A 80 -2.09 -12.95 18.72
C ASN A 80 -2.33 -13.11 20.23
N ASP A 81 -3.57 -13.42 20.62
CA ASP A 81 -3.96 -13.56 22.03
C ASP A 81 -3.29 -14.77 22.71
N HIS A 82 -2.87 -15.75 21.90
CA HIS A 82 -2.36 -17.04 22.35
C HIS A 82 -0.88 -17.27 22.04
N GLY A 83 -0.24 -16.38 21.29
CA GLY A 83 1.18 -16.49 20.98
C GLY A 83 2.02 -15.51 21.79
N HIS A 84 3.32 -15.62 21.57
CA HIS A 84 4.32 -14.78 22.22
C HIS A 84 4.98 -13.82 21.24
N GLU A 85 4.67 -13.94 19.94
CA GLU A 85 5.29 -13.10 18.92
C GLU A 85 4.75 -11.67 18.96
N GLU A 86 5.67 -10.72 18.82
CA GLU A 86 5.36 -9.31 18.92
C GLU A 86 5.79 -8.54 17.68
N MET A 87 5.03 -7.49 17.36
CA MET A 87 5.39 -6.51 16.36
C MET A 87 5.95 -5.26 17.03
N PRO A 88 7.23 -4.93 16.83
CA PRO A 88 7.78 -3.67 17.30
C PRO A 88 7.27 -2.48 16.47
N GLY A 89 7.22 -1.28 17.05
CA GLY A 89 6.82 -0.07 16.34
C GLY A 89 6.90 1.20 17.16
N PHE A 90 6.75 2.33 16.45
CA PHE A 90 6.71 3.67 17.03
C PHE A 90 5.26 4.07 17.29
N ILE A 91 4.94 4.55 18.48
CA ILE A 91 3.61 5.07 18.84
C ILE A 91 3.72 6.33 19.68
N ASN A 92 2.74 7.23 19.62
CA ASN A 92 2.69 8.44 20.45
C ASN A 92 2.93 8.13 21.94
N GLU A 93 3.86 8.87 22.56
CA GLU A 93 4.17 8.76 23.98
C GLU A 93 3.05 9.34 24.85
N ASP A 94 2.59 10.55 24.52
CA ASP A 94 1.70 11.37 25.36
C ASP A 94 0.21 11.20 25.05
N ILE A 95 -0.24 9.98 24.77
CA ILE A 95 -1.68 9.70 24.57
C ILE A 95 -2.10 8.45 25.33
N GLU A 96 -3.13 8.58 26.15
CA GLU A 96 -3.75 7.46 26.84
C GLU A 96 -4.68 6.70 25.91
N ASN A 97 -4.67 5.37 25.98
CA ASN A 97 -5.49 4.52 25.11
C ASN A 97 -6.99 4.88 25.14
N LYS A 98 -7.51 5.24 26.31
CA LYS A 98 -8.92 5.64 26.49
C LYS A 98 -9.29 6.94 25.76
N ASP A 99 -8.30 7.78 25.46
CA ASP A 99 -8.51 9.05 24.79
C ASP A 99 -8.44 8.92 23.26
N ILE A 100 -7.95 7.81 22.71
CA ILE A 100 -7.80 7.65 21.26
C ILE A 100 -9.18 7.43 20.62
N GLU A 101 -9.50 8.24 19.62
CA GLU A 101 -10.71 8.15 18.81
C GLU A 101 -10.41 7.63 17.39
N HIS A 102 -9.20 7.91 16.89
CA HIS A 102 -8.73 7.52 15.57
C HIS A 102 -7.26 7.06 15.61
N LEU A 103 -6.98 5.86 15.13
CA LEU A 103 -5.62 5.32 15.00
C LEU A 103 -5.17 5.29 13.54
N PHE A 104 -4.04 5.93 13.24
CA PHE A 104 -3.30 5.68 11.99
C PHE A 104 -2.28 4.57 12.19
N ILE A 105 -2.40 3.48 11.43
CA ILE A 105 -1.36 2.46 11.28
C ILE A 105 -0.60 2.77 10.00
N VAL A 106 0.62 3.29 10.12
CA VAL A 106 1.42 3.84 9.01
C VAL A 106 2.51 2.86 8.59
N LEU A 107 2.50 2.43 7.34
CA LEU A 107 3.43 1.46 6.77
C LEU A 107 4.55 2.20 6.03
N HIS A 108 5.77 2.01 6.50
CA HIS A 108 6.96 2.62 5.92
C HIS A 108 7.28 2.09 4.51
N GLY A 109 8.19 2.76 3.81
CA GLY A 109 8.62 2.34 2.48
C GLY A 109 9.62 1.17 2.50
N ARG A 110 10.22 0.90 1.33
CA ARG A 110 11.27 -0.12 1.13
C ARG A 110 12.48 0.08 2.06
N LEU A 111 12.76 1.33 2.44
CA LEU A 111 13.90 1.69 3.29
C LEU A 111 13.72 1.35 4.77
N ARG A 112 12.57 0.79 5.17
CA ARG A 112 12.31 0.37 6.57
C ARG A 112 12.51 1.48 7.60
N ASN A 113 12.27 2.73 7.20
CA ASN A 113 12.45 3.92 8.02
C ASN A 113 11.16 4.30 8.78
N GLY A 114 10.71 3.41 9.66
CA GLY A 114 9.46 3.57 10.42
C GLY A 114 9.42 4.87 11.23
N ASN A 115 10.54 5.26 11.84
CA ASN A 115 10.69 6.53 12.55
C ASN A 115 10.33 7.75 11.68
N THR A 116 10.80 7.78 10.42
CA THR A 116 10.55 8.87 9.47
C THR A 116 9.08 8.91 9.07
N TYR A 117 8.45 7.75 8.88
CA TYR A 117 7.04 7.65 8.53
C TYR A 117 6.12 8.02 9.71
N TRP A 118 6.49 7.64 10.93
CA TRP A 118 5.81 8.09 12.14
C TRP A 118 5.84 9.61 12.22
N LYS A 119 7.03 10.23 12.12
CA LYS A 119 7.19 11.69 12.14
C LYS A 119 6.42 12.37 11.02
N THR A 120 6.43 11.80 9.82
CA THR A 120 5.70 12.33 8.67
C THR A 120 4.19 12.40 8.93
N MET A 121 3.62 11.34 9.49
CA MET A 121 2.19 11.30 9.81
C MET A 121 1.86 12.19 11.02
N HIS A 122 2.69 12.16 12.07
CA HIS A 122 2.56 13.05 13.22
C HIS A 122 2.55 14.53 12.83
N ASP A 123 3.48 14.94 11.95
CA ASP A 123 3.52 16.30 11.39
C ASP A 123 2.23 16.62 10.60
N SER A 124 1.69 15.64 9.86
CA SER A 124 0.45 15.80 9.08
C SER A 124 -0.75 16.05 9.99
N VAL A 125 -0.88 15.27 11.07
CA VAL A 125 -1.93 15.42 12.09
C VAL A 125 -1.80 16.76 12.79
N THR A 126 -0.59 17.13 13.20
CA THR A 126 -0.32 18.42 13.87
C THR A 126 -0.68 19.60 12.96
N LYS A 127 -0.29 19.52 11.67
CA LYS A 127 -0.62 20.55 10.69
C LYS A 127 -2.12 20.61 10.39
N ALA A 128 -2.80 19.48 10.27
CA ALA A 128 -4.24 19.43 10.06
C ALA A 128 -4.99 20.11 11.21
N ARG A 129 -4.63 19.81 12.45
CA ARG A 129 -5.19 20.46 13.65
C ARG A 129 -4.90 21.95 13.70
N LYS A 130 -3.66 22.36 13.42
CA LYS A 130 -3.28 23.78 13.42
C LYS A 130 -4.08 24.60 12.39
N ASP A 131 -4.40 23.98 11.26
CA ASP A 131 -5.14 24.62 10.18
C ASP A 131 -6.67 24.43 10.33
N ASP A 132 -7.16 23.90 11.45
CA ASP A 132 -8.57 23.56 11.71
C ASP A 132 -9.20 22.73 10.57
N PHE A 133 -8.43 21.78 10.02
CA PHE A 133 -8.88 20.96 8.90
C PHE A 133 -10.04 20.05 9.35
N PRO A 134 -11.16 19.95 8.60
CA PRO A 134 -12.30 19.13 9.00
C PRO A 134 -11.93 17.67 9.29
N GLY A 135 -12.40 17.13 10.42
CA GLY A 135 -12.12 15.76 10.86
C GLY A 135 -10.82 15.59 11.65
N SER A 136 -10.01 16.66 11.79
CA SER A 136 -8.74 16.64 12.53
C SER A 136 -8.89 16.89 14.04
N GLU A 137 -10.08 17.28 14.49
CA GLU A 137 -10.44 17.49 15.89
C GLU A 137 -10.36 16.20 16.74
N ARG A 138 -10.47 15.04 16.08
CA ARG A 138 -10.40 13.73 16.73
C ARG A 138 -9.11 13.56 17.48
N LYS A 139 -9.16 12.87 18.62
CA LYS A 139 -7.94 12.45 19.34
C LYS A 139 -7.25 11.30 18.60
N VAL A 140 -6.16 11.65 17.91
CA VAL A 140 -5.43 10.76 17.02
C VAL A 140 -4.21 10.15 17.71
N ALA A 141 -4.01 8.85 17.52
CA ALA A 141 -2.71 8.20 17.68
C ALA A 141 -2.15 7.76 16.32
N VAL A 142 -0.83 7.76 16.21
CA VAL A 142 -0.05 7.29 15.08
C VAL A 142 0.79 6.11 15.56
N LEU A 143 0.59 4.96 14.94
CA LEU A 143 1.37 3.75 15.13
C LEU A 143 2.10 3.44 13.82
N THR A 144 3.42 3.25 13.85
CA THR A 144 4.20 2.78 12.70
C THR A 144 4.88 1.46 13.06
N PRO A 145 4.32 0.30 12.65
CA PRO A 145 4.99 -0.97 12.83
C PRO A 145 6.31 -0.99 12.07
N GLN A 146 7.36 -1.49 12.71
CA GLN A 146 8.72 -1.55 12.18
C GLN A 146 8.98 -2.95 11.63
N PHE A 147 8.75 -3.16 10.33
CA PHE A 147 9.05 -4.43 9.66
C PHE A 147 10.56 -4.57 9.52
N PHE A 148 11.20 -5.12 10.55
CA PHE A 148 12.63 -5.37 10.56
C PHE A 148 13.05 -6.35 9.48
N SER A 149 14.27 -6.16 8.99
CA SER A 149 14.96 -7.15 8.19
C SER A 149 15.76 -8.05 9.12
N LYS A 150 15.67 -9.37 8.94
CA LYS A 150 16.32 -10.34 9.82
C LYS A 150 17.85 -10.25 9.72
N LYS A 151 18.39 -9.96 8.53
CA LYS A 151 19.84 -9.83 8.36
C LYS A 151 20.31 -8.45 8.81
N TYR A 152 19.67 -7.39 8.31
CA TYR A 152 20.16 -6.03 8.51
C TYR A 152 19.70 -5.36 9.80
N ASN A 153 18.78 -5.96 10.55
CA ASN A 153 18.43 -5.46 11.89
C ASN A 153 18.75 -6.50 12.98
N SER A 154 19.64 -7.46 12.68
CA SER A 154 20.11 -8.44 13.66
C SER A 154 20.68 -7.72 14.88
N GLY A 155 20.20 -8.11 16.07
CA GLY A 155 20.54 -7.47 17.34
C GLY A 155 19.66 -6.28 17.73
N GLN A 156 18.79 -5.80 16.84
CA GLN A 156 17.84 -4.70 17.13
C GLN A 156 16.43 -5.18 17.50
N TYR A 157 16.10 -6.42 17.15
CA TYR A 157 14.86 -7.09 17.55
C TYR A 157 15.14 -8.17 18.61
N THR A 158 14.16 -8.43 19.47
CA THR A 158 14.23 -9.48 20.49
C THR A 158 13.90 -10.86 19.92
N ASP A 159 14.10 -11.91 20.71
CA ASP A 159 13.81 -13.32 20.37
C ASP A 159 12.34 -13.61 20.05
N VAL A 160 11.42 -12.72 20.46
CA VAL A 160 9.98 -12.82 20.18
C VAL A 160 9.48 -11.84 19.13
N GLN A 161 10.30 -10.87 18.72
CA GLN A 161 9.87 -9.85 17.76
C GLN A 161 9.98 -10.34 16.32
N LEU A 162 8.98 -10.00 15.51
CA LEU A 162 8.92 -10.42 14.12
C LEU A 162 9.97 -9.69 13.27
N ALA A 163 10.66 -10.45 12.40
CA ALA A 163 11.51 -9.92 11.34
C ALA A 163 11.34 -10.72 10.04
N TRP A 164 11.62 -10.09 8.91
CA TRP A 164 11.42 -10.64 7.57
C TRP A 164 12.72 -10.72 6.80
N ASP A 165 12.74 -11.53 5.74
CA ASP A 165 13.80 -11.50 4.75
C ASP A 165 14.00 -10.08 4.15
N ASP A 166 15.25 -9.74 3.85
CA ASP A 166 15.64 -8.37 3.49
C ASP A 166 15.16 -7.97 2.11
N LEU A 167 14.87 -8.97 1.26
CA LEU A 167 14.28 -8.76 -0.06
C LEU A 167 12.83 -8.24 -0.02
N ASN A 168 12.46 -7.59 1.09
CA ASN A 168 11.19 -6.97 1.36
C ASN A 168 10.02 -7.95 1.31
N ALA A 169 10.23 -9.17 1.81
CA ALA A 169 9.22 -10.23 1.91
C ALA A 169 7.95 -9.79 2.67
N TRP A 170 8.04 -8.76 3.51
CA TRP A 170 6.88 -8.14 4.18
C TRP A 170 5.95 -7.39 3.21
N GLN A 171 6.45 -6.80 2.11
CA GLN A 171 5.66 -6.01 1.15
C GLN A 171 4.55 -6.81 0.45
N PRO A 172 4.80 -8.04 -0.04
CA PRO A 172 3.76 -8.85 -0.66
C PRO A 172 2.83 -9.55 0.35
N GLY A 173 2.98 -9.33 1.66
CA GLY A 173 2.22 -10.09 2.65
C GLY A 173 2.92 -11.36 3.16
N GLY A 174 4.23 -11.50 2.94
CA GLY A 174 4.96 -12.73 3.21
C GLY A 174 5.11 -13.07 4.70
N LYS A 175 5.45 -14.33 4.95
CA LYS A 175 5.74 -14.88 6.28
C LYS A 175 7.00 -14.23 6.86
N ALA A 176 6.99 -13.95 8.16
CA ALA A 176 8.21 -13.59 8.88
C ALA A 176 9.15 -14.82 8.95
N ASN A 177 10.46 -14.58 9.00
CA ASN A 177 11.47 -15.65 9.17
C ASN A 177 12.17 -15.57 10.53
N HIS A 178 11.69 -14.69 11.42
CA HIS A 178 12.02 -14.63 12.82
C HIS A 178 10.73 -14.36 13.64
N PRO A 179 10.48 -15.08 14.76
CA PRO A 179 11.21 -16.27 15.21
C PRO A 179 11.18 -17.40 14.17
N ALA A 180 12.14 -18.33 14.19
CA ALA A 180 12.33 -19.30 13.09
C ALA A 180 11.09 -20.18 12.78
N ASN A 181 10.26 -20.44 13.79
CA ASN A 181 9.05 -21.27 13.67
C ASN A 181 7.77 -20.45 13.52
N THR A 182 7.86 -19.13 13.35
CA THR A 182 6.66 -18.31 13.20
C THR A 182 5.93 -18.66 11.91
N THR A 183 4.60 -18.62 11.98
CA THR A 183 3.70 -18.71 10.83
C THR A 183 3.09 -17.36 10.47
N LEU A 184 3.41 -16.31 11.24
CA LEU A 184 2.80 -15.00 11.08
C LEU A 184 3.34 -14.31 9.82
N THR A 185 2.40 -13.77 9.05
CA THR A 185 2.65 -12.93 7.89
C THR A 185 2.53 -11.45 8.25
N SER A 186 2.98 -10.56 7.37
CA SER A 186 2.72 -9.12 7.54
C SER A 186 1.23 -8.78 7.48
N PHE A 187 0.39 -9.61 6.85
CA PHE A 187 -1.07 -9.45 6.95
C PHE A 187 -1.62 -9.84 8.32
N ASP A 188 -1.07 -10.89 8.96
CA ASP A 188 -1.48 -11.28 10.32
C ASP A 188 -1.12 -10.21 11.34
N VAL A 189 0.02 -9.54 11.14
CA VAL A 189 0.40 -8.36 11.90
C VAL A 189 -0.66 -7.28 11.78
N LEU A 190 -1.12 -6.94 10.57
CA LEU A 190 -2.10 -5.87 10.39
C LEU A 190 -3.47 -6.25 10.98
N ASP A 191 -3.92 -7.49 10.81
CA ASP A 191 -5.15 -7.99 11.45
C ASP A 191 -5.04 -7.92 12.98
N GLY A 192 -3.91 -8.37 13.54
CA GLY A 192 -3.64 -8.35 14.97
C GLY A 192 -3.57 -6.94 15.54
N LEU A 193 -2.90 -6.00 14.85
CA LEU A 193 -2.83 -4.60 15.28
C LEU A 193 -4.20 -3.92 15.24
N VAL A 194 -4.98 -4.12 14.18
CA VAL A 194 -6.36 -3.59 14.09
C VAL A 194 -7.21 -4.17 15.21
N LYS A 195 -7.20 -5.49 15.42
CA LYS A 195 -7.95 -6.17 16.48
C LYS A 195 -7.55 -5.67 17.87
N LEU A 196 -6.25 -5.63 18.17
CA LEU A 196 -5.71 -5.21 19.46
C LEU A 196 -6.16 -3.80 19.85
N HIS A 197 -6.13 -2.87 18.89
CA HIS A 197 -6.50 -1.48 19.15
C HIS A 197 -8.01 -1.22 19.05
N SER A 198 -8.79 -2.23 18.63
CA SER A 198 -10.26 -2.17 18.60
C SER A 198 -10.91 -2.75 19.86
N ASP A 199 -10.11 -3.28 20.80
CA ASP A 199 -10.57 -3.77 22.10
C ASP A 199 -11.18 -2.63 22.93
N LYS A 200 -12.51 -2.67 23.12
CA LYS A 200 -13.27 -1.61 23.81
C LYS A 200 -12.97 -1.49 25.30
N GLU A 201 -12.38 -2.50 25.93
CA GLU A 201 -11.93 -2.36 27.32
C GLU A 201 -10.68 -1.49 27.42
N LYS A 202 -9.79 -1.56 26.41
CA LYS A 202 -8.54 -0.78 26.35
C LYS A 202 -8.70 0.55 25.62
N TYR A 203 -9.47 0.58 24.54
CA TYR A 203 -9.68 1.71 23.64
C TYR A 203 -11.18 2.02 23.49
N PRO A 204 -11.87 2.44 24.57
CA PRO A 204 -13.32 2.66 24.58
C PRO A 204 -13.80 3.65 23.50
N ASN A 205 -13.04 4.72 23.25
CA ASN A 205 -13.42 5.80 22.34
C ASN A 205 -12.97 5.58 20.89
N LEU A 206 -12.12 4.58 20.62
CA LEU A 206 -11.59 4.35 19.28
C LEU A 206 -12.70 3.81 18.37
N THR A 207 -13.01 4.58 17.33
CA THR A 207 -14.05 4.23 16.35
C THR A 207 -13.51 4.19 14.93
N ASN A 208 -12.34 4.78 14.69
CA ASN A 208 -11.72 4.85 13.37
C ASN A 208 -10.30 4.26 13.41
N VAL A 209 -10.00 3.41 12.42
CA VAL A 209 -8.64 2.98 12.12
C VAL A 209 -8.34 3.28 10.66
N THR A 210 -7.15 3.81 10.39
CA THR A 210 -6.68 4.00 9.01
C THR A 210 -5.36 3.29 8.82
N VAL A 211 -5.36 2.25 7.99
CA VAL A 211 -4.13 1.56 7.56
C VAL A 211 -3.63 2.26 6.31
N ILE A 212 -2.47 2.89 6.40
CA ILE A 212 -1.93 3.74 5.35
C ILE A 212 -0.48 3.38 5.04
N GLY A 213 -0.12 3.32 3.76
CA GLY A 213 1.26 3.11 3.37
C GLY A 213 1.65 3.92 2.14
N HIS A 214 2.94 4.22 1.99
CA HIS A 214 3.49 4.84 0.77
C HIS A 214 4.69 4.05 0.21
N GLY A 215 4.74 3.89 -1.12
CA GLY A 215 5.78 3.11 -1.80
C GLY A 215 5.74 1.63 -1.42
N GLY A 216 6.78 1.14 -0.73
CA GLY A 216 6.81 -0.21 -0.15
C GLY A 216 5.62 -0.51 0.78
N GLY A 217 5.26 0.43 1.65
CA GLY A 217 4.09 0.30 2.51
C GLY A 217 2.79 0.44 1.74
N GLY A 218 2.78 1.21 0.64
CA GLY A 218 1.62 1.32 -0.25
C GLY A 218 1.32 -0.01 -0.95
N GLN A 219 2.38 -0.74 -1.32
CA GLN A 219 2.28 -2.10 -1.86
C GLN A 219 1.62 -3.06 -0.86
N LEU A 220 2.04 -3.03 0.41
CA LEU A 220 1.42 -3.84 1.47
C LEU A 220 -0.02 -3.41 1.73
N ALA A 221 -0.29 -2.11 1.86
CA ALA A 221 -1.64 -1.58 2.09
C ALA A 221 -2.62 -1.95 0.97
N GLN A 222 -2.19 -1.86 -0.30
CA GLN A 222 -3.02 -2.23 -1.46
C GLN A 222 -3.41 -3.71 -1.40
N ARG A 223 -2.43 -4.60 -1.15
CA ARG A 223 -2.68 -6.04 -1.04
C ARG A 223 -3.53 -6.39 0.18
N TYR A 224 -3.20 -5.82 1.34
CA TYR A 224 -3.93 -6.06 2.59
C TYR A 224 -5.39 -5.61 2.50
N SER A 225 -5.66 -4.47 1.87
CA SER A 225 -7.03 -4.02 1.64
C SER A 225 -7.86 -4.99 0.78
N ALA A 226 -7.21 -5.81 -0.06
CA ALA A 226 -7.88 -6.86 -0.83
C ALA A 226 -8.06 -8.15 -0.02
N VAL A 227 -7.00 -8.65 0.63
CA VAL A 227 -6.97 -10.02 1.18
C VAL A 227 -7.00 -10.12 2.71
N GLY A 228 -6.85 -9.00 3.43
CA GLY A 228 -6.93 -8.97 4.90
C GLY A 228 -8.26 -9.49 5.43
N ASN A 229 -8.29 -9.95 6.67
CA ASN A 229 -9.55 -10.40 7.29
C ASN A 229 -10.50 -9.20 7.50
N ASP A 230 -11.77 -9.50 7.73
CA ASP A 230 -12.75 -8.47 8.06
C ASP A 230 -12.39 -7.85 9.43
N PRO A 231 -12.39 -6.51 9.55
CA PRO A 231 -12.06 -5.86 10.80
C PRO A 231 -13.17 -6.08 11.84
N PRO A 232 -12.91 -5.85 13.14
CA PRO A 232 -13.94 -5.86 14.17
C PRO A 232 -15.09 -4.90 13.83
N GLU A 233 -16.33 -5.34 14.04
CA GLU A 233 -17.54 -4.57 13.67
C GLU A 233 -17.68 -3.23 14.41
N ASN A 234 -16.98 -3.06 15.53
CA ASN A 234 -17.04 -1.87 16.38
C ASN A 234 -16.09 -0.73 15.94
N VAL A 235 -15.38 -0.90 14.82
CA VAL A 235 -14.52 0.14 14.24
C VAL A 235 -14.76 0.25 12.74
N HIS A 236 -14.67 1.47 12.22
CA HIS A 236 -14.55 1.73 10.80
C HIS A 236 -13.07 1.67 10.40
N VAL A 237 -12.75 0.93 9.33
CA VAL A 237 -11.38 0.81 8.81
C VAL A 237 -11.28 1.38 7.40
N ARG A 238 -10.45 2.41 7.24
CA ARG A 238 -10.03 2.95 5.95
C ARG A 238 -8.67 2.40 5.55
N TYR A 239 -8.51 2.08 4.28
CA TYR A 239 -7.23 1.66 3.70
C TYR A 239 -6.74 2.71 2.71
N ILE A 240 -5.51 3.19 2.89
CA ILE A 240 -4.89 4.17 1.99
C ILE A 240 -3.60 3.60 1.45
N HIS A 241 -3.49 3.50 0.11
CA HIS A 241 -2.25 3.10 -0.55
C HIS A 241 -1.75 4.24 -1.42
N GLY A 242 -0.53 4.69 -1.11
CA GLY A 242 0.14 5.82 -1.74
C GLY A 242 1.28 5.38 -2.65
N ASP A 243 1.22 5.74 -3.93
CA ASP A 243 2.29 5.47 -4.91
C ASP A 243 2.95 4.07 -4.85
N PRO A 244 2.19 2.95 -4.72
CA PRO A 244 2.78 1.62 -4.81
C PRO A 244 3.48 1.43 -6.16
N SER A 245 4.63 0.75 -6.17
CA SER A 245 5.34 0.47 -7.41
C SER A 245 4.73 -0.68 -8.22
N SER A 246 3.94 -1.54 -7.59
CA SER A 246 3.13 -2.57 -8.25
C SER A 246 1.89 -2.90 -7.42
N CYS A 247 0.81 -3.26 -8.10
CA CYS A 247 -0.45 -3.69 -7.51
C CYS A 247 -0.69 -5.19 -7.76
N MET A 248 -1.52 -5.79 -6.91
CA MET A 248 -2.07 -7.13 -7.09
C MET A 248 -3.28 -7.10 -8.02
N TYR A 249 -3.20 -7.72 -9.20
CA TYR A 249 -4.32 -7.84 -10.14
C TYR A 249 -5.22 -9.02 -9.79
N PHE A 250 -6.54 -8.83 -9.88
CA PHE A 250 -7.54 -9.86 -9.63
C PHE A 250 -7.74 -10.83 -10.80
N THR A 251 -7.22 -10.50 -11.97
CA THR A 251 -7.29 -11.31 -13.19
C THR A 251 -5.91 -11.39 -13.86
N PRO A 252 -5.67 -12.38 -14.73
CA PRO A 252 -4.46 -12.44 -15.56
C PRO A 252 -4.36 -11.34 -16.63
N ASP A 253 -5.29 -10.39 -16.68
CA ASP A 253 -5.29 -9.32 -17.69
C ASP A 253 -4.29 -8.22 -17.34
N ARG A 254 -3.60 -7.70 -18.35
CA ARG A 254 -2.61 -6.63 -18.19
C ARG A 254 -2.90 -5.55 -19.23
N PRO A 255 -2.58 -4.27 -18.94
CA PRO A 255 -2.88 -3.18 -19.85
C PRO A 255 -2.13 -3.38 -21.17
N ILE A 256 -2.75 -2.96 -22.26
CA ILE A 256 -2.12 -2.86 -23.56
C ILE A 256 -1.14 -1.68 -23.47
N LEU A 257 0.15 -1.98 -23.54
CA LEU A 257 1.21 -0.99 -23.51
C LEU A 257 1.54 -0.56 -24.94
N SER A 258 1.75 0.74 -25.15
CA SER A 258 2.23 1.26 -26.45
C SER A 258 3.67 0.84 -26.75
N ASP A 259 4.42 0.49 -25.70
CA ASP A 259 5.77 -0.04 -25.78
C ASP A 259 5.74 -1.55 -25.55
N ASN A 260 6.11 -2.32 -26.58
CA ASN A 260 6.19 -3.79 -26.54
C ASN A 260 7.48 -4.30 -25.87
N SER A 261 8.24 -3.45 -25.17
CA SER A 261 9.46 -3.86 -24.45
C SER A 261 9.19 -4.88 -23.33
N THR A 262 7.94 -5.11 -22.96
CA THR A 262 7.55 -6.07 -21.92
C THR A 262 6.20 -6.71 -22.31
N SER A 263 6.13 -8.04 -22.31
CA SER A 263 4.93 -8.82 -22.64
C SER A 263 4.67 -9.95 -21.64
N LYS A 264 3.45 -10.49 -21.62
CA LYS A 264 3.10 -11.64 -20.76
C LYS A 264 3.99 -12.86 -21.02
N GLU A 265 4.36 -13.07 -22.28
CA GLU A 265 5.23 -14.18 -22.71
C GLU A 265 6.65 -14.01 -22.16
N SER A 266 7.16 -12.78 -22.10
CA SER A 266 8.49 -12.46 -21.54
C SER A 266 8.51 -12.36 -20.00
N CYS A 267 7.34 -12.24 -19.37
CA CYS A 267 7.18 -12.02 -17.93
C CYS A 267 6.43 -13.18 -17.30
N THR A 268 6.97 -14.39 -17.34
CA THR A 268 6.20 -15.61 -17.00
C THR A 268 5.56 -15.62 -15.61
N SER A 269 6.15 -14.97 -14.62
CA SER A 269 5.58 -14.85 -13.25
C SER A 269 4.71 -13.59 -13.07
N TYR A 270 4.21 -12.97 -14.15
CA TYR A 270 3.44 -11.72 -14.05
C TYR A 270 2.14 -11.86 -13.27
N ASN A 271 1.63 -13.08 -13.11
CA ASN A 271 0.40 -13.38 -12.39
C ASN A 271 0.63 -14.20 -11.10
N THR A 272 1.88 -14.53 -10.77
CA THR A 272 2.25 -15.11 -9.47
C THR A 272 2.04 -14.12 -8.34
N TRP A 273 1.86 -14.65 -7.13
CA TRP A 273 1.59 -13.89 -5.94
C TRP A 273 2.69 -12.88 -5.59
N ARG A 274 2.38 -11.71 -6.09
CA ARG A 274 2.45 -10.34 -5.57
C ARG A 274 1.99 -9.42 -6.70
N TYR A 275 1.81 -9.94 -7.91
CA TYR A 275 1.26 -9.29 -9.09
C TYR A 275 -0.10 -9.86 -9.52
N GLY A 276 -0.39 -11.13 -9.23
CA GLY A 276 -1.67 -11.80 -9.45
C GLY A 276 -1.95 -12.90 -8.42
N PHE A 277 -2.95 -13.75 -8.67
CA PHE A 277 -3.40 -14.77 -7.71
C PHE A 277 -2.82 -16.17 -7.90
N ASP A 278 -1.91 -16.38 -8.87
CA ASP A 278 -1.25 -17.68 -8.98
C ASP A 278 -0.37 -17.92 -7.74
N ASP A 279 -0.43 -19.12 -7.19
CA ASP A 279 0.24 -19.52 -5.95
C ASP A 279 -0.07 -18.64 -4.72
N PHE A 280 -1.20 -17.92 -4.71
CA PHE A 280 -1.64 -17.17 -3.54
C PHE A 280 -1.92 -18.13 -2.37
N PRO A 281 -1.25 -17.98 -1.21
CA PRO A 281 -1.57 -18.80 -0.05
C PRO A 281 -2.92 -18.37 0.49
N ALA A 282 -3.89 -19.28 0.44
CA ALA A 282 -5.21 -19.05 1.01
C ALA A 282 -5.12 -18.50 2.44
N ARG A 283 -6.03 -17.58 2.80
CA ARG A 283 -5.98 -16.83 4.06
C ARG A 283 -7.26 -16.99 4.86
N GLY A 284 -7.13 -16.97 6.19
CA GLY A 284 -8.28 -16.94 7.11
C GLY A 284 -9.13 -18.21 7.10
N GLY A 285 -8.60 -19.32 6.59
CA GLY A 285 -9.36 -20.58 6.42
C GLY A 285 -10.52 -20.45 5.42
N LYS A 286 -10.56 -19.39 4.61
CA LYS A 286 -11.59 -19.16 3.60
C LYS A 286 -11.05 -19.61 2.23
N ASP A 287 -11.84 -20.41 1.54
CA ASP A 287 -11.61 -20.74 0.13
C ASP A 287 -12.28 -19.65 -0.74
N MET A 288 -11.56 -18.54 -0.94
CA MET A 288 -12.03 -17.38 -1.68
C MET A 288 -11.36 -17.29 -3.04
N THR A 289 -12.16 -17.10 -4.08
CA THR A 289 -11.65 -16.86 -5.43
C THR A 289 -11.14 -15.42 -5.57
N PRO A 290 -10.33 -15.10 -6.61
CA PRO A 290 -9.96 -13.72 -6.91
C PRO A 290 -11.17 -12.78 -7.06
N LYS A 291 -12.30 -13.31 -7.55
CA LYS A 291 -13.55 -12.55 -7.69
C LYS A 291 -14.21 -12.24 -6.33
N ASP A 292 -14.08 -13.12 -5.35
CA ASP A 292 -14.55 -12.88 -3.98
C ASP A 292 -13.69 -11.83 -3.28
N TYR A 293 -12.36 -11.89 -3.45
CA TYR A 293 -11.47 -10.84 -2.95
C TYR A 293 -11.71 -9.49 -3.64
N PHE A 294 -12.05 -9.47 -4.93
CA PHE A 294 -12.45 -8.25 -5.62
C PHE A 294 -13.71 -7.63 -5.02
N LYS A 295 -14.73 -8.45 -4.74
CA LYS A 295 -15.95 -8.01 -4.06
C LYS A 295 -15.64 -7.45 -2.67
N GLN A 296 -14.77 -8.13 -1.92
CA GLN A 296 -14.32 -7.66 -0.60
C GLN A 296 -13.60 -6.32 -0.71
N TYR A 297 -12.59 -6.21 -1.59
CA TYR A 297 -11.85 -4.97 -1.84
C TYR A 297 -12.79 -3.80 -2.14
N LEU A 298 -13.75 -3.98 -3.05
CA LEU A 298 -14.67 -2.90 -3.44
C LEU A 298 -15.76 -2.57 -2.43
N SER A 299 -15.93 -3.38 -1.39
CA SER A 299 -16.82 -3.08 -0.27
C SER A 299 -16.16 -2.26 0.84
N ARG A 300 -14.82 -2.15 0.84
CA ARG A 300 -14.04 -1.46 1.87
C ARG A 300 -13.85 0.01 1.54
N ASP A 301 -13.71 0.84 2.57
CA ASP A 301 -13.27 2.23 2.38
C ASP A 301 -11.79 2.24 1.93
N ILE A 302 -11.56 2.50 0.64
CA ILE A 302 -10.22 2.50 0.05
C ILE A 302 -9.95 3.82 -0.66
N VAL A 303 -8.78 4.41 -0.37
CA VAL A 303 -8.25 5.57 -1.09
C VAL A 303 -6.92 5.21 -1.73
N SER A 304 -6.87 5.25 -3.06
CA SER A 304 -5.63 5.29 -3.84
C SER A 304 -5.18 6.73 -3.93
N ILE A 305 -3.99 7.07 -3.40
CA ILE A 305 -3.45 8.42 -3.47
C ILE A 305 -2.15 8.43 -4.30
N VAL A 306 -2.10 9.29 -5.31
CA VAL A 306 -1.07 9.22 -6.36
C VAL A 306 -0.43 10.58 -6.58
N GLY A 307 0.90 10.65 -6.46
CA GLY A 307 1.68 11.83 -6.85
C GLY A 307 1.77 11.96 -8.37
N MET A 308 1.30 13.08 -8.92
CA MET A 308 1.26 13.28 -10.38
C MET A 308 2.62 13.51 -11.04
N GLN A 309 3.68 13.71 -10.25
CA GLN A 309 5.07 13.79 -10.69
C GLN A 309 5.84 12.54 -10.31
N ASP A 310 5.16 11.48 -9.86
CA ASP A 310 5.79 10.21 -9.55
C ASP A 310 6.09 9.39 -10.81
N THR A 311 6.96 9.94 -11.64
CA THR A 311 7.42 9.37 -12.92
C THR A 311 8.80 8.75 -12.81
N GLY A 312 9.30 8.56 -11.59
CA GLY A 312 10.59 7.92 -11.34
C GLY A 312 10.56 6.42 -11.67
N SER A 313 11.73 5.86 -12.00
CA SER A 313 11.89 4.44 -12.33
C SER A 313 12.29 3.56 -11.14
N ALA A 314 12.44 4.12 -9.94
CA ALA A 314 12.77 3.37 -8.72
C ALA A 314 11.56 2.57 -8.20
N GLY A 315 11.79 1.62 -7.30
CA GLY A 315 10.77 0.69 -6.78
C GLY A 315 10.83 -0.65 -7.50
N ASP A 316 9.69 -1.25 -7.75
CA ASP A 316 9.58 -2.50 -8.51
C ASP A 316 9.96 -2.31 -9.99
N THR A 317 11.20 -2.67 -10.33
CA THR A 317 11.77 -2.58 -11.68
C THR A 317 11.69 -3.88 -12.46
N SER A 318 11.12 -4.94 -11.87
CA SER A 318 10.93 -6.23 -12.51
C SER A 318 10.12 -6.11 -13.80
N CYS A 319 10.23 -7.10 -14.67
CA CYS A 319 9.42 -7.15 -15.88
C CYS A 319 7.93 -7.26 -15.53
N MET A 320 7.56 -8.01 -14.49
CA MET A 320 6.19 -8.11 -13.96
C MET A 320 5.63 -6.76 -13.51
N GLY A 321 6.42 -5.96 -12.78
CA GLY A 321 6.04 -4.61 -12.36
C GLY A 321 5.90 -3.64 -13.53
N LYS A 322 6.83 -3.70 -14.51
CA LYS A 322 6.76 -2.88 -15.73
C LYS A 322 5.57 -3.24 -16.61
N LEU A 323 5.11 -4.48 -16.61
CA LEU A 323 3.93 -4.93 -17.37
C LEU A 323 2.62 -4.24 -16.91
N GLN A 324 2.60 -3.59 -15.74
CA GLN A 324 1.44 -2.88 -15.21
C GLN A 324 1.29 -1.43 -15.70
N GLY A 325 2.20 -0.93 -16.55
CA GLY A 325 2.12 0.47 -17.02
C GLY A 325 3.44 1.14 -17.39
N GLY A 326 4.49 0.35 -17.69
CA GLY A 326 5.82 0.84 -18.02
C GLY A 326 6.63 1.24 -16.78
N LYS A 327 7.61 2.14 -16.94
CA LYS A 327 8.54 2.53 -15.86
C LYS A 327 7.94 3.51 -14.84
N ASN A 328 6.89 4.24 -15.19
CA ASN A 328 6.36 5.34 -14.39
C ASN A 328 5.36 4.83 -13.34
N ARG A 329 5.67 4.98 -12.05
CA ARG A 329 4.78 4.52 -10.96
C ARG A 329 3.43 5.21 -10.94
N ARG A 330 3.36 6.51 -11.22
CA ARG A 330 2.10 7.22 -11.46
C ARG A 330 1.24 6.54 -12.51
N THR A 331 1.83 6.18 -13.67
CA THR A 331 1.07 5.55 -14.75
C THR A 331 0.49 4.21 -14.30
N ARG A 332 1.28 3.36 -13.64
CA ARG A 332 0.80 2.07 -13.10
C ARG A 332 -0.40 2.25 -12.16
N ASN A 333 -0.37 3.27 -11.30
CA ASN A 333 -1.46 3.55 -10.35
C ASN A 333 -2.73 4.10 -11.02
N LEU A 334 -2.59 4.94 -12.04
CA LEU A 334 -3.75 5.40 -12.82
C LEU A 334 -4.38 4.26 -13.64
N ILE A 335 -3.55 3.36 -14.17
CA ILE A 335 -4.00 2.14 -14.84
C ILE A 335 -4.72 1.20 -13.86
N TRP A 336 -4.21 1.05 -12.64
CA TRP A 336 -4.86 0.27 -11.58
C TRP A 336 -6.29 0.78 -11.31
N PHE A 337 -6.46 2.10 -11.18
CA PHE A 337 -7.78 2.69 -10.99
C PHE A 337 -8.72 2.43 -12.17
N ARG A 338 -8.22 2.55 -13.41
CA ARG A 338 -8.96 2.19 -14.63
C ARG A 338 -9.36 0.72 -14.64
N TYR A 339 -8.44 -0.18 -14.33
CA TYR A 339 -8.66 -1.62 -14.30
C TYR A 339 -9.82 -2.00 -13.36
N ILE A 340 -9.79 -1.49 -12.14
CA ILE A 340 -10.82 -1.78 -11.12
C ILE A 340 -12.20 -1.31 -11.57
N ASN A 341 -12.31 -0.06 -12.03
CA ASN A 341 -13.58 0.51 -12.46
C ASN A 341 -14.11 -0.15 -13.75
N THR A 342 -13.21 -0.62 -14.63
CA THR A 342 -13.59 -1.36 -15.85
C THR A 342 -14.16 -2.74 -15.51
N LEU A 343 -13.51 -3.51 -14.62
CA LEU A 343 -14.02 -4.80 -14.15
C LEU A 343 -15.39 -4.67 -13.47
N ALA A 344 -15.54 -3.66 -12.63
CA ALA A 344 -16.78 -3.39 -11.90
C ALA A 344 -17.89 -2.79 -12.77
N ARG A 345 -17.56 -2.28 -13.97
CA ARG A 345 -18.44 -1.46 -14.83
C ARG A 345 -19.12 -0.33 -14.05
N THR A 346 -18.33 0.42 -13.28
CA THR A 346 -18.82 1.62 -12.58
C THR A 346 -19.15 2.73 -13.58
N ASN A 347 -19.81 3.79 -13.09
CA ASN A 347 -20.03 5.02 -13.85
C ASN A 347 -18.84 6.01 -13.78
N GLU A 348 -17.67 5.60 -13.30
CA GLU A 348 -16.47 6.45 -13.30
C GLU A 348 -16.09 6.84 -14.73
N ASP A 349 -15.83 8.13 -14.95
CA ASP A 349 -15.30 8.61 -16.23
C ASP A 349 -13.81 8.27 -16.34
N LEU A 350 -13.52 7.32 -17.21
CA LEU A 350 -12.16 6.82 -17.48
C LEU A 350 -11.57 7.40 -18.76
N GLU A 351 -12.24 8.36 -19.42
CA GLU A 351 -11.68 9.04 -20.59
C GLU A 351 -10.35 9.72 -20.23
N GLY A 352 -9.35 9.55 -21.08
CA GLY A 352 -8.01 10.12 -20.88
C GLY A 352 -7.15 9.44 -19.79
N PHE A 353 -7.68 8.46 -19.04
CA PHE A 353 -6.84 7.62 -18.18
C PHE A 353 -5.96 6.67 -19.02
N PRO A 354 -4.69 6.45 -18.64
CA PRO A 354 -3.81 5.52 -19.35
C PRO A 354 -4.26 4.07 -19.19
N GLY A 355 -3.70 3.19 -20.03
CA GLY A 355 -3.82 1.72 -19.92
C GLY A 355 -5.14 1.18 -20.44
N GLU A 356 -5.21 1.00 -21.76
CA GLU A 356 -6.33 0.30 -22.37
C GLU A 356 -6.28 -1.19 -22.06
N TYR A 357 -7.45 -1.82 -22.07
CA TYR A 357 -7.57 -3.27 -21.97
C TYR A 357 -8.38 -3.75 -23.16
N GLY A 358 -8.15 -5.00 -23.58
CA GLY A 358 -9.08 -5.71 -24.45
C GLY A 358 -10.36 -6.06 -23.67
N ASP A 359 -10.91 -7.25 -23.93
CA ASP A 359 -12.12 -7.70 -23.24
C ASP A 359 -11.81 -8.17 -21.81
N LEU A 360 -11.95 -7.26 -20.85
CA LEU A 360 -11.99 -7.62 -19.43
C LEU A 360 -13.30 -8.34 -19.08
N PRO A 361 -13.29 -9.30 -18.15
CA PRO A 361 -14.50 -9.98 -17.72
C PRO A 361 -15.47 -9.02 -17.01
N ASP A 362 -16.77 -9.29 -17.15
CA ASP A 362 -17.82 -8.53 -16.48
C ASP A 362 -18.01 -8.98 -15.03
N TRP A 363 -17.55 -8.16 -14.09
CA TRP A 363 -17.72 -8.40 -12.66
C TRP A 363 -18.71 -7.42 -12.01
N SER A 364 -19.46 -6.66 -12.81
CA SER A 364 -20.49 -5.73 -12.30
C SER A 364 -21.55 -6.45 -11.46
N GLY A 365 -21.91 -7.70 -11.79
CA GLY A 365 -22.91 -8.46 -11.06
C GLY A 365 -22.54 -8.78 -9.60
N VAL A 366 -21.25 -8.87 -9.26
CA VAL A 366 -20.83 -9.19 -7.87
C VAL A 366 -20.73 -7.96 -6.96
N VAL A 367 -20.61 -6.76 -7.55
CA VAL A 367 -20.49 -5.48 -6.83
C VAL A 367 -21.62 -4.49 -7.14
N GLY A 368 -22.58 -4.88 -7.98
CA GLY A 368 -23.72 -4.05 -8.39
C GLY A 368 -23.33 -2.79 -9.18
N GLY A 369 -22.24 -2.83 -9.95
CA GLY A 369 -21.74 -1.65 -10.68
C GLY A 369 -21.14 -0.57 -9.79
N LYS A 370 -20.78 -0.89 -8.53
CA LYS A 370 -20.29 0.08 -7.54
C LYS A 370 -18.87 -0.26 -7.10
N SER A 371 -18.16 0.79 -6.66
CA SER A 371 -16.81 0.71 -6.13
C SER A 371 -16.69 1.72 -4.99
N GLN A 372 -16.15 1.30 -3.85
CA GLN A 372 -15.74 2.20 -2.77
C GLN A 372 -14.28 2.67 -2.92
N LEU A 373 -13.57 2.21 -3.96
CA LEU A 373 -12.23 2.71 -4.29
C LEU A 373 -12.33 4.14 -4.81
N ARG A 374 -11.64 5.05 -4.14
CA ARG A 374 -11.53 6.46 -4.52
C ARG A 374 -10.10 6.79 -4.93
N LEU A 375 -9.93 7.62 -5.96
CA LEU A 375 -8.62 8.10 -6.42
C LEU A 375 -8.43 9.57 -6.06
N VAL A 376 -7.33 9.87 -5.37
CA VAL A 376 -6.84 11.22 -5.09
C VAL A 376 -5.53 11.43 -5.84
N ALA A 377 -5.56 12.21 -6.92
CA ALA A 377 -4.39 12.46 -7.77
C ALA A 377 -3.80 13.84 -7.45
N VAL A 378 -2.63 13.87 -6.82
CA VAL A 378 -2.04 15.08 -6.22
C VAL A 378 -1.08 15.77 -7.19
N PRO A 379 -1.41 16.98 -7.71
CA PRO A 379 -0.52 17.73 -8.58
C PRO A 379 0.73 18.23 -7.85
N GLY A 380 1.84 18.33 -8.56
CA GLY A 380 3.12 18.85 -8.06
C GLY A 380 3.92 17.90 -7.16
N VAL A 381 3.42 16.68 -6.89
CA VAL A 381 4.02 15.74 -5.93
C VAL A 381 4.64 14.55 -6.66
N ALA A 382 5.94 14.33 -6.44
CA ALA A 382 6.66 13.13 -6.84
C ALA A 382 6.59 12.06 -5.72
N HIS A 383 7.49 11.08 -5.72
CA HIS A 383 7.51 10.02 -4.70
C HIS A 383 7.92 10.51 -3.30
N ASN A 384 7.03 11.20 -2.61
CA ASN A 384 7.31 11.86 -1.35
C ASN A 384 6.08 11.83 -0.44
N ALA A 385 6.06 10.88 0.50
CA ALA A 385 4.99 10.70 1.48
C ALA A 385 4.63 12.00 2.22
N LYS A 386 5.63 12.77 2.65
CA LYS A 386 5.42 14.02 3.37
C LYS A 386 4.61 15.01 2.54
N LYS A 387 5.04 15.30 1.31
CA LYS A 387 4.30 16.20 0.41
C LYS A 387 2.91 15.66 0.06
N LEU A 388 2.80 14.34 -0.11
CA LEU A 388 1.55 13.69 -0.48
C LEU A 388 0.49 13.85 0.62
N PHE A 389 0.87 13.69 1.89
CA PHE A 389 -0.05 13.73 3.03
C PHE A 389 -0.21 15.10 3.69
N HIS A 390 0.74 16.03 3.50
CA HIS A 390 0.69 17.36 4.12
C HIS A 390 -0.24 18.35 3.40
N GLY A 391 -0.47 18.15 2.10
CA GLY A 391 -1.35 19.00 1.29
C GLY A 391 -2.84 18.73 1.55
N ASP A 392 -3.71 19.64 1.08
CA ASP A 392 -5.16 19.56 1.33
C ASP A 392 -5.79 18.27 0.80
N LEU A 393 -5.40 17.83 -0.41
CA LEU A 393 -5.85 16.55 -0.97
C LEU A 393 -5.44 15.35 -0.10
N GLY A 394 -4.21 15.35 0.40
CA GLY A 394 -3.71 14.32 1.31
C GLY A 394 -4.44 14.31 2.64
N ARG A 395 -4.65 15.48 3.23
CA ARG A 395 -5.41 15.63 4.48
C ARG A 395 -6.88 15.26 4.30
N GLY A 396 -7.47 15.55 3.14
CA GLY A 396 -8.80 15.08 2.76
C GLY A 396 -8.88 13.55 2.77
N ALA A 397 -7.90 12.86 2.18
CA ALA A 397 -7.82 11.41 2.24
C ALA A 397 -7.68 10.85 3.68
N LEU A 398 -6.94 11.55 4.55
CA LEU A 398 -6.70 11.15 5.94
C LEU A 398 -7.89 11.36 6.87
N PHE A 399 -8.60 12.48 6.75
CA PHE A 399 -9.54 12.96 7.79
C PHE A 399 -11.00 13.05 7.33
N SER A 400 -11.30 13.09 6.03
CA SER A 400 -12.68 13.22 5.55
C SER A 400 -13.49 11.95 5.84
N ASP A 401 -14.66 12.08 6.45
CA ASP A 401 -15.62 10.98 6.62
C ASP A 401 -16.48 10.74 5.39
N GLY A 402 -16.57 11.74 4.50
CA GLY A 402 -17.37 11.70 3.29
C GLY A 402 -16.51 11.49 2.05
N ASP A 403 -16.94 12.11 0.95
CA ASP A 403 -16.16 12.12 -0.28
C ASP A 403 -14.80 12.81 -0.08
N VAL A 404 -13.83 12.36 -0.89
CA VAL A 404 -12.49 12.94 -0.95
C VAL A 404 -12.36 13.74 -2.23
N ASP A 405 -11.69 14.89 -2.16
CA ASP A 405 -11.41 15.67 -3.36
C ASP A 405 -10.55 14.81 -4.32
N PRO A 406 -11.03 14.55 -5.55
CA PRO A 406 -10.33 13.70 -6.50
C PRO A 406 -8.96 14.25 -6.93
N GLY A 407 -8.72 15.56 -6.79
CA GLY A 407 -7.55 16.23 -7.33
C GLY A 407 -7.56 16.22 -8.86
N TRP A 408 -6.43 15.88 -9.47
CA TRP A 408 -6.31 15.82 -10.92
C TRP A 408 -7.23 14.76 -11.55
N ARG A 409 -7.84 15.13 -12.68
CA ARG A 409 -8.47 14.21 -13.63
C ARG A 409 -8.02 14.57 -15.05
N PRO A 410 -7.98 13.62 -16.00
CA PRO A 410 -7.76 13.94 -17.40
C PRO A 410 -8.77 14.99 -17.89
N LYS A 411 -8.33 15.90 -18.76
CA LYS A 411 -9.26 16.87 -19.36
C LYS A 411 -10.04 16.16 -20.46
N ASN A 412 -11.36 16.15 -20.37
CA ASN A 412 -12.20 15.75 -21.50
C ASN A 412 -12.07 16.86 -22.55
N ASN A 413 -11.73 16.51 -23.80
CA ASN A 413 -11.63 17.46 -24.91
C ASN A 413 -12.99 18.14 -25.26
N GLY A 414 -14.03 17.94 -24.45
CA GLY A 414 -15.35 18.59 -24.53
C GLY A 414 -15.68 19.56 -23.38
N SER A 415 -14.83 19.76 -22.37
CA SER A 415 -15.09 20.75 -21.29
C SER A 415 -13.92 21.73 -21.11
N SER A 416 -13.93 22.78 -21.92
CA SER A 416 -13.24 24.02 -21.58
C SER A 416 -13.93 24.66 -20.37
N SER A 417 -13.40 24.41 -19.17
CA SER A 417 -13.56 25.34 -18.06
C SER A 417 -12.18 25.81 -17.62
N ASP A 418 -11.81 26.99 -18.12
CA ASP A 418 -10.77 27.82 -17.54
C ASP A 418 -11.21 28.19 -16.13
N SER A 419 -10.59 27.61 -15.11
CA SER A 419 -10.60 28.16 -13.76
C SER A 419 -9.35 29.03 -13.56
N GLY A 420 -9.29 30.13 -14.30
CA GLY A 420 -8.52 31.31 -13.92
C GLY A 420 -9.32 32.12 -12.91
N GLY A 421 -9.24 31.74 -11.63
CA GLY A 421 -9.92 32.45 -10.53
C GLY A 421 -9.17 33.70 -10.13
N SER A 422 -9.50 34.83 -10.77
CA SER A 422 -9.16 36.18 -10.30
C SER A 422 -10.01 36.51 -9.06
N SER A 423 -9.37 37.07 -8.04
CA SER A 423 -10.00 37.53 -6.80
C SER A 423 -10.96 38.69 -7.06
N GLY A 424 -12.26 38.41 -7.06
CA GLY A 424 -13.33 39.40 -7.12
C GLY A 424 -14.12 39.41 -5.81
N SER A 425 -13.82 40.38 -4.94
CA SER A 425 -14.58 40.73 -3.75
C SER A 425 -15.98 41.22 -4.14
N SER A 426 -17.02 40.61 -3.58
CA SER A 426 -18.41 41.09 -3.69
C SER A 426 -18.99 41.39 -2.31
N SER A 427 -19.01 42.67 -1.96
CA SER A 427 -19.76 43.23 -0.84
C SER A 427 -21.16 43.65 -1.31
N GLY A 428 -22.20 42.98 -0.84
CA GLY A 428 -23.60 43.39 -1.03
C GLY A 428 -24.11 44.18 0.18
N SER A 429 -24.54 45.43 -0.05
CA SER A 429 -25.09 46.34 0.97
C SER A 429 -26.62 46.43 0.93
N SER A 430 -27.28 46.46 2.09
CA SER A 430 -28.42 47.34 2.45
C SER A 430 -28.65 47.16 3.97
N SER A 431 -28.88 48.16 4.82
CA SER A 431 -29.71 49.35 4.73
C SER A 431 -29.37 50.42 5.81
N LYS A 432 -29.94 51.61 5.65
CA LYS A 432 -29.66 52.95 6.20
C LYS A 432 -29.87 53.18 7.71
N ARG A 433 -29.03 53.99 8.38
CA ARG A 433 -29.33 55.39 8.83
C ARG A 433 -28.15 56.08 9.56
N SER A 434 -27.95 57.35 9.18
CA SER A 434 -27.05 58.46 9.58
C SER A 434 -27.00 58.82 11.09
N PRO A 435 -26.10 59.70 11.62
CA PRO A 435 -25.48 60.87 10.93
C PRO A 435 -23.98 61.20 11.17
N SER A 436 -23.52 62.09 10.26
CA SER A 436 -22.30 62.93 10.13
C SER A 436 -21.88 63.70 11.41
N PRO A 437 -20.76 64.48 11.46
CA PRO A 437 -19.81 64.93 10.40
C PRO A 437 -18.32 64.63 10.75
N ASP A 438 -17.32 64.76 9.89
CA ASP A 438 -16.68 66.02 9.47
C ASP A 438 -15.67 65.76 8.33
N GLU A 439 -15.64 66.70 7.38
CA GLU A 439 -14.54 66.88 6.43
C GLU A 439 -13.36 67.59 7.12
N ASN A 440 -12.12 67.17 6.86
CA ASN A 440 -11.12 68.11 6.34
C ASN A 440 -9.84 67.45 5.79
N SER A 441 -9.61 67.74 4.51
CA SER A 441 -8.38 68.28 3.91
C SER A 441 -7.04 67.51 3.91
N SER A 442 -6.52 67.40 2.67
CA SER A 442 -5.12 67.65 2.24
C SER A 442 -4.07 66.55 2.55
N ALA A 443 -3.04 66.27 1.76
CA ALA A 443 -2.56 66.72 0.45
C ALA A 443 -1.36 65.83 0.01
N ALA A 444 -1.02 65.90 -1.28
CA ALA A 444 0.30 65.69 -1.92
C ALA A 444 0.97 64.29 -1.83
N ALA A 445 1.18 63.54 -2.92
CA ALA A 445 1.95 63.76 -4.16
C ALA A 445 3.48 63.80 -3.98
N HIS A 446 4.17 62.76 -4.48
CA HIS A 446 5.54 62.70 -5.08
C HIS A 446 5.81 61.21 -5.41
N ALA A 447 5.95 60.67 -6.65
CA ALA A 447 6.78 61.00 -7.82
C ALA A 447 8.27 61.12 -7.42
N LEU A 448 9.28 60.38 -7.89
CA LEU A 448 9.57 59.49 -9.03
C LEU A 448 10.74 58.58 -8.55
N GLY A 449 11.08 57.41 -9.10
CA GLY A 449 11.57 57.18 -10.45
C GLY A 449 12.74 56.16 -10.39
N ARG A 450 12.74 55.21 -11.33
CA ARG A 450 13.82 54.24 -11.58
C ARG A 450 15.09 54.93 -12.11
N PRO A 451 16.22 54.21 -12.25
CA PRO A 451 16.49 53.65 -13.59
C PRO A 451 17.13 52.24 -13.59
N GLU A 452 16.99 51.59 -14.75
CA GLU A 452 17.72 50.40 -15.22
C GLU A 452 19.06 50.76 -15.89
N LEU A 453 19.97 49.78 -15.98
CA LEU A 453 20.95 49.46 -17.04
C LEU A 453 21.98 48.49 -16.40
N GLY A 454 22.48 47.40 -16.96
CA GLY A 454 22.50 46.88 -18.32
C GLY A 454 23.90 46.30 -18.63
N ALA A 455 23.95 44.99 -18.92
CA ALA A 455 24.87 44.30 -19.86
C ALA A 455 26.26 43.73 -19.45
N LEU A 456 26.39 42.43 -19.82
CA LEU A 456 27.50 41.72 -20.52
C LEU A 456 28.83 41.38 -19.81
N PHE A 457 29.18 40.09 -19.76
CA PHE A 457 30.38 39.53 -20.40
C PHE A 457 30.33 37.98 -20.51
N THR A 458 30.86 37.47 -21.62
CA THR A 458 30.92 36.08 -22.09
C THR A 458 32.25 35.37 -21.76
N GLY A 459 32.18 34.08 -21.42
CA GLY A 459 33.03 32.99 -21.96
C GLY A 459 34.33 32.60 -21.22
N LEU A 460 34.43 31.31 -20.81
CA LEU A 460 35.56 30.41 -21.17
C LEU A 460 35.34 28.94 -20.73
N LEU A 461 35.80 28.05 -21.60
CA LEU A 461 35.89 26.58 -21.56
C LEU A 461 36.75 26.03 -20.40
N GLY A 462 36.50 24.76 -20.00
CA GLY A 462 37.50 23.93 -19.32
C GLY A 462 36.98 22.59 -18.79
N LEU A 463 37.34 21.49 -19.47
CA LEU A 463 37.22 20.07 -19.08
C LEU A 463 37.81 19.76 -17.69
N ALA A 464 37.23 18.79 -16.97
CA ALA A 464 37.98 17.67 -16.38
C ALA A 464 37.07 16.48 -16.00
N LEU A 465 37.54 15.30 -16.37
CA LEU A 465 36.97 13.96 -16.24
C LEU A 465 37.26 13.34 -14.86
N ALA A 466 36.40 12.36 -14.52
CA ALA A 466 36.68 11.09 -13.84
C ALA A 466 37.12 11.09 -12.37
N LEU A 467 36.46 10.25 -11.57
CA LEU A 467 37.09 9.13 -10.85
C LEU A 467 36.04 8.05 -10.57
N TYR A 468 36.52 6.82 -10.70
CA TYR A 468 35.85 5.51 -10.65
C TYR A 468 35.22 5.19 -9.30
#